data_AF-A0A8C3SM48-F1
#
_entry.id   AF-A0A8C3SM48-F1
#
_cell.length_a   1.000
_cell.length_b   1.000
_cell.length_c   1.000
_cell.angle_alpha   90.00
_cell.angle_beta   90.00
_cell.angle_gamma   90.00
#
_symmetry.space_group_name_H-M   'P 1'
#
loop_
_entity.id
_entity.type
_entity.pdbx_description
1 polymer ?
#
loop_
_entity_poly.entity_id
_entity_poly.type
_entity_poly.pdbx_seq_one_letter_code
_entity_poly.pdbx_strand_id
1 'polypeptide(L)'
;MCRPKHVLPRLDVFNPQNERLLEIVHVWKTGKKRKNSILCVVGEPMQLFLEKVKKADRGDQYKMTDRWPLKDLKLVDGKNVNQECLAFELQFDKIYKWTAVSADEKNAFIRCLWKLNRRYLSSSIAFVSIPSCLLEGMYGLMKRTEESLQEIRNTSTEAGDQAKHSAYQEMTPKETADMLKLMEEYEPIVNNSMAFAEKLSKDLQVLDEANLQAIISSEKQVTLLMGSIDEALEEVAKVEETLQVYNELLGSVKQQMDHIQQGNSLLHQIDSNHEKLMSEILFLTSNLDLSEKHRQVLSRGDLSSPSKVKACIAAAEALSSCMNVQIQPGYRKLQAIAEQLIMFETLKQNFENSFISHITSIFELQGNGQVPVRMQLACKLISPNHGPYHDDLLPYTPLMAWLKNTCPYRDEMKISLLFTTVFYVKSFGLWLKAMICFLNDSRIVIVT
;
A
#
# COMPACT_ATOMS: atom_id res chain seq x y z
N MET A 1 -13.72 2.15 -7.13
CA MET A 1 -12.86 2.18 -5.92
C MET A 1 -11.57 1.43 -6.21
N CYS A 2 -10.57 2.14 -6.75
CA CYS A 2 -9.25 1.57 -7.00
C CYS A 2 -8.39 1.78 -5.75
N ARG A 3 -7.97 0.70 -5.10
CA ARG A 3 -6.96 0.77 -4.03
C ARG A 3 -5.64 1.26 -4.64
N PRO A 4 -4.94 2.23 -4.02
CA PRO A 4 -3.65 2.68 -4.51
C PRO A 4 -2.66 1.51 -4.44
N LYS A 5 -2.08 1.16 -5.60
CA LYS A 5 -0.96 0.23 -5.70
C LYS A 5 0.16 0.77 -4.81
N HIS A 6 0.65 -0.07 -3.91
CA HIS A 6 1.82 0.22 -3.08
C HIS A 6 2.94 0.74 -3.96
N VAL A 7 3.26 2.03 -3.80
CA VAL A 7 4.49 2.64 -4.27
C VAL A 7 5.62 1.88 -3.58
N LEU A 8 6.38 1.11 -4.36
CA LEU A 8 7.55 0.38 -3.87
C LEU A 8 8.57 1.40 -3.33
N PRO A 9 9.10 1.22 -2.10
CA PRO A 9 10.14 2.09 -1.58
C PRO A 9 11.46 1.81 -2.31
N ARG A 10 12.02 2.86 -2.92
CA ARG A 10 13.44 3.06 -3.28
C ARG A 10 14.07 2.03 -4.25
N LEU A 11 14.43 2.51 -5.45
CA LEU A 11 15.35 1.85 -6.39
C LEU A 11 16.64 1.34 -5.72
N ASP A 12 17.09 2.02 -4.65
CA ASP A 12 18.35 1.71 -3.94
C ASP A 12 18.33 0.41 -3.13
N VAL A 13 17.14 -0.18 -2.87
CA VAL A 13 17.03 -1.40 -2.06
C VAL A 13 17.24 -2.67 -2.89
N PHE A 14 17.00 -2.60 -4.20
CA PHE A 14 17.01 -3.76 -5.10
C PHE A 14 18.34 -4.00 -5.81
N ASN A 15 19.30 -3.09 -5.67
CA ASN A 15 20.46 -3.06 -6.55
C ASN A 15 21.77 -2.77 -5.80
N PRO A 16 22.41 -3.79 -5.22
CA PRO A 16 23.69 -3.62 -4.54
C PRO A 16 24.85 -3.30 -5.50
N GLN A 17 24.66 -3.39 -6.83
CA GLN A 17 25.72 -3.17 -7.84
C GLN A 17 25.53 -1.91 -8.71
N ASN A 18 24.53 -1.06 -8.43
CA ASN A 18 24.24 0.16 -9.19
C ASN A 18 23.92 -0.04 -10.70
N GLU A 19 23.51 -1.26 -11.11
CA GLU A 19 23.10 -1.58 -12.49
C GLU A 19 21.67 -1.11 -12.83
N ARG A 20 21.39 -0.75 -14.08
CA ARG A 20 20.05 -0.24 -14.46
C ARG A 20 18.98 -1.33 -14.34
N LEU A 21 17.96 -1.10 -13.50
CA LEU A 21 16.79 -1.99 -13.38
C LEU A 21 15.82 -1.74 -14.53
N LEU A 22 15.49 -2.79 -15.29
CA LEU A 22 14.63 -2.71 -16.48
C LEU A 22 13.18 -3.12 -16.18
N GLU A 23 12.98 -4.23 -15.48
CA GLU A 23 11.63 -4.75 -15.16
C GLU A 23 11.66 -5.69 -13.95
N ILE A 24 10.53 -5.78 -13.23
CA ILE A 24 10.37 -6.60 -12.03
C ILE A 24 9.12 -7.47 -12.13
N VAL A 25 9.17 -8.71 -11.63
CA VAL A 25 7.98 -9.56 -11.45
C VAL A 25 7.99 -10.26 -10.10
N HIS A 26 6.88 -10.19 -9.37
CA HIS A 26 6.71 -10.94 -8.12
C HIS A 26 6.23 -12.36 -8.42
N VAL A 27 6.99 -13.35 -7.95
CA VAL A 27 6.75 -14.77 -8.27
C VAL A 27 6.90 -15.69 -7.06
N TRP A 28 6.34 -16.90 -7.17
CA TRP A 28 6.72 -18.04 -6.34
C TRP A 28 6.98 -19.26 -7.21
N LYS A 29 7.69 -20.26 -6.67
CA LYS A 29 7.94 -21.52 -7.39
C LYS A 29 6.63 -22.28 -7.56
N THR A 30 6.28 -22.62 -8.79
CA THR A 30 5.06 -23.37 -9.13
C THR A 30 5.07 -24.72 -8.40
N GLY A 31 3.99 -25.05 -7.67
CA GLY A 31 3.85 -26.31 -6.94
C GLY A 31 4.51 -26.39 -5.56
N LYS A 32 5.07 -25.30 -5.02
CA LYS A 32 5.63 -25.23 -3.65
C LYS A 32 4.85 -24.26 -2.76
N LYS A 33 5.01 -24.35 -1.42
CA LYS A 33 4.45 -23.37 -0.45
C LYS A 33 4.78 -21.94 -0.91
N ARG A 34 3.79 -21.05 -0.85
CA ARG A 34 3.83 -19.65 -1.34
C ARG A 34 4.89 -18.83 -0.59
N LYS A 35 6.15 -18.92 -1.06
CA LYS A 35 7.27 -18.09 -0.62
C LYS A 35 7.53 -17.05 -1.70
N ASN A 36 7.19 -15.80 -1.41
CA ASN A 36 7.36 -14.68 -2.34
C ASN A 36 8.84 -14.52 -2.69
N SER A 37 9.15 -14.54 -3.98
CA SER A 37 10.44 -14.24 -4.58
C SER A 37 10.21 -13.16 -5.64
N ILE A 38 11.23 -12.40 -5.96
CA ILE A 38 11.16 -11.33 -6.96
C ILE A 38 12.18 -11.67 -8.04
N LEU A 39 11.77 -11.57 -9.30
CA LEU A 39 12.69 -11.64 -10.43
C LEU A 39 12.86 -10.24 -11.01
N CYS A 40 14.10 -9.83 -11.21
CA CYS A 40 14.48 -8.53 -11.73
C CYS A 40 15.32 -8.71 -12.99
N VAL A 41 15.03 -7.96 -14.05
CA VAL A 41 15.93 -7.84 -15.19
C VAL A 41 16.78 -6.59 -14.97
N VAL A 42 18.10 -6.76 -14.87
CA VAL A 42 19.06 -5.68 -14.61
C VAL A 42 20.18 -5.69 -15.65
N GLY A 43 20.73 -4.50 -15.91
CA GLY A 43 21.93 -4.36 -16.70
C GLY A 43 21.81 -3.34 -17.84
N GLU A 44 22.84 -3.35 -18.68
CA GLU A 44 23.01 -2.44 -19.81
C GLU A 44 22.87 -3.19 -21.15
N PRO A 45 22.65 -2.49 -22.27
CA PRO A 45 22.50 -3.07 -23.62
C PRO A 45 23.44 -4.23 -23.98
N MET A 46 24.68 -4.22 -23.48
CA MET A 46 25.69 -5.26 -23.77
C MET A 46 25.83 -6.32 -22.68
N GLN A 47 25.25 -6.14 -21.49
CA GLN A 47 25.35 -7.06 -20.37
C GLN A 47 24.02 -7.07 -19.59
N LEU A 48 23.16 -8.03 -19.93
CA LEU A 48 21.84 -8.20 -19.33
C LEU A 48 21.81 -9.43 -18.43
N PHE A 49 21.24 -9.28 -17.24
CA PHE A 49 21.11 -10.33 -16.24
C PHE A 49 19.67 -10.44 -15.75
N LEU A 50 19.27 -11.67 -15.43
CA LEU A 50 18.08 -12.00 -14.68
C LEU A 50 18.48 -12.36 -13.25
N GLU A 51 18.02 -11.58 -12.29
CA GLU A 51 18.34 -11.76 -10.87
C GLU A 51 17.11 -12.18 -10.08
N LYS A 52 17.32 -13.08 -9.12
CA LYS A 52 16.29 -13.50 -8.17
C LYS A 52 16.60 -12.97 -6.78
N VAL A 53 15.66 -12.23 -6.23
CA VAL A 53 15.75 -11.56 -4.94
C VAL A 53 14.70 -12.10 -3.97
N LYS A 54 15.04 -12.20 -2.68
CA LYS A 54 14.11 -12.57 -1.61
C LYS A 54 14.24 -11.63 -0.41
N LYS A 55 13.13 -11.39 0.28
CA LYS A 55 13.13 -10.67 1.55
C LYS A 55 13.75 -11.54 2.64
N ALA A 56 14.66 -10.98 3.45
CA ALA A 56 15.29 -11.69 4.55
C ALA A 56 14.29 -11.91 5.71
N ASP A 57 14.37 -13.06 6.40
CA ASP A 57 13.42 -13.44 7.46
C ASP A 57 13.50 -12.53 8.72
N ARG A 58 14.54 -11.69 8.86
CA ARG A 58 14.78 -10.83 10.03
C ARG A 58 15.16 -9.38 9.68
N GLY A 59 14.47 -8.78 8.72
CA GLY A 59 14.61 -7.35 8.39
C GLY A 59 13.89 -6.94 7.11
N ASP A 60 13.83 -5.63 6.83
CA ASP A 60 13.28 -5.09 5.57
C ASP A 60 14.32 -5.06 4.42
N GLN A 61 15.36 -5.89 4.53
CA GLN A 61 16.43 -5.99 3.55
C GLN A 61 16.17 -7.13 2.56
N TYR A 62 16.46 -6.86 1.30
CA TYR A 62 16.34 -7.81 0.20
C TYR A 62 17.72 -8.42 -0.10
N LYS A 63 17.79 -9.74 -0.23
CA LYS A 63 19.03 -10.46 -0.56
C LYS A 63 18.90 -11.16 -1.91
N MET A 64 19.86 -10.88 -2.80
CA MET A 64 20.02 -11.60 -4.07
C MET A 64 20.36 -13.07 -3.78
N THR A 65 19.61 -13.99 -4.39
CA THR A 65 19.76 -15.44 -4.20
C THR A 65 20.40 -16.10 -5.42
N ASP A 66 19.99 -15.72 -6.63
CA ASP A 66 20.48 -16.32 -7.88
C ASP A 66 20.62 -15.22 -8.94
N ARG A 67 21.57 -15.37 -9.87
CA ARG A 67 21.82 -14.46 -11.00
C ARG A 67 22.12 -15.29 -12.26
N TRP A 68 21.44 -14.98 -13.36
CA TRP A 68 21.58 -15.68 -14.65
C TRP A 68 21.86 -14.68 -15.77
N PRO A 69 22.88 -14.89 -16.62
CA PRO A 69 23.06 -14.10 -17.82
C PRO A 69 21.88 -14.28 -18.77
N LEU A 70 21.31 -13.19 -19.28
CA LEU A 70 20.11 -13.28 -20.12
C LEU A 70 20.40 -13.95 -21.48
N LYS A 71 21.66 -13.91 -21.93
CA LYS A 71 22.16 -14.64 -23.11
C LYS A 71 22.02 -16.17 -23.00
N ASP A 72 21.95 -16.72 -21.80
CA ASP A 72 21.85 -18.17 -21.57
C ASP A 72 20.39 -18.65 -21.55
N LEU A 73 19.42 -17.73 -21.65
CA LEU A 73 18.00 -18.04 -21.74
C LEU A 73 17.71 -18.60 -23.14
N LYS A 74 17.14 -19.80 -23.20
CA LYS A 74 16.85 -20.51 -24.46
C LYS A 74 15.37 -20.44 -24.83
N LEU A 75 14.49 -20.57 -23.83
CA LEU A 75 13.05 -20.60 -24.03
C LEU A 75 12.31 -19.83 -22.93
N VAL A 76 11.28 -19.09 -23.34
CA VAL A 76 10.26 -18.53 -22.45
C VAL A 76 8.91 -19.14 -22.84
N ASP A 77 8.37 -19.99 -21.98
CA ASP A 77 7.04 -20.58 -22.15
C ASP A 77 6.01 -19.80 -21.32
N GLY A 78 5.11 -19.11 -22.01
CA GLY A 78 4.03 -18.33 -21.42
C GLY A 78 2.93 -19.19 -20.79
N LYS A 79 2.90 -20.51 -21.01
CA LYS A 79 1.88 -21.47 -20.56
C LYS A 79 0.42 -20.96 -20.68
N ASN A 80 -0.29 -21.57 -21.63
CA ASN A 80 -1.70 -21.34 -22.02
C ASN A 80 -1.99 -20.00 -22.71
N VAL A 81 -2.52 -20.10 -23.94
CA VAL A 81 -2.96 -18.99 -24.81
C VAL A 81 -4.35 -18.45 -24.40
N ASN A 82 -5.12 -19.21 -23.61
CA ASN A 82 -6.46 -18.82 -23.14
C ASN A 82 -6.41 -18.42 -21.65
N GLN A 83 -7.06 -17.29 -21.35
CA GLN A 83 -6.78 -16.35 -20.24
C GLN A 83 -6.66 -16.91 -18.81
N GLU A 84 -5.85 -16.19 -18.02
CA GLU A 84 -5.64 -16.25 -16.55
C GLU A 84 -4.63 -17.26 -15.97
N CYS A 85 -3.80 -17.91 -16.80
CA CYS A 85 -2.69 -18.67 -16.23
C CYS A 85 -1.59 -17.73 -15.71
N LEU A 86 -1.35 -17.73 -14.41
CA LEU A 86 -0.27 -16.96 -13.77
C LEU A 86 1.10 -17.65 -13.88
N ALA A 87 1.15 -18.91 -14.32
CA ALA A 87 2.38 -19.67 -14.42
C ALA A 87 3.11 -19.39 -15.74
N PHE A 88 4.44 -19.37 -15.69
CA PHE A 88 5.33 -19.31 -16.86
C PHE A 88 6.61 -20.09 -16.57
N GLU A 89 7.29 -20.54 -17.61
CA GLU A 89 8.53 -21.31 -17.49
C GLU A 89 9.68 -20.59 -18.20
N LEU A 90 10.84 -20.52 -17.53
CA LEU A 90 12.08 -19.99 -18.09
C LEU A 90 13.08 -21.13 -18.22
N GLN A 91 13.56 -21.37 -19.43
CA GLN A 91 14.53 -22.42 -19.72
C GLN A 91 15.91 -21.83 -19.95
N PHE A 92 16.80 -22.04 -18.98
CA PHE A 92 18.24 -21.88 -19.14
C PHE A 92 18.83 -23.28 -19.36
N ASP A 93 19.85 -23.68 -18.61
CA ASP A 93 20.28 -25.09 -18.52
C ASP A 93 19.31 -25.96 -17.72
N LYS A 94 18.48 -25.34 -16.87
CA LYS A 94 17.41 -25.97 -16.11
C LYS A 94 16.09 -25.24 -16.37
N ILE A 95 14.99 -25.97 -16.28
CA ILE A 95 13.64 -25.41 -16.41
C ILE A 95 13.21 -24.84 -15.06
N TYR A 96 12.96 -23.54 -15.02
CA TYR A 96 12.45 -22.84 -13.86
C TYR A 96 10.98 -22.50 -14.03
N LYS A 97 10.13 -23.12 -13.21
CA LYS A 97 8.67 -22.91 -13.21
C LYS A 97 8.28 -21.87 -12.17
N TRP A 98 7.73 -20.76 -12.64
CA TRP A 98 7.33 -19.62 -11.82
C TRP A 98 5.84 -19.37 -11.95
N THR A 99 5.24 -18.82 -10.88
CA THR A 99 3.86 -18.32 -10.89
C THR A 99 3.89 -16.88 -10.42
N ALA A 100 3.37 -15.96 -11.25
CA ALA A 100 3.32 -14.53 -10.97
C ALA A 100 2.17 -14.16 -10.02
N VAL A 101 2.28 -13.01 -9.34
CA VAL A 101 1.21 -12.46 -8.50
C VAL A 101 0.02 -11.95 -9.31
N SER A 102 0.26 -11.45 -10.53
CA SER A 102 -0.80 -11.02 -11.44
C SER A 102 -0.47 -11.36 -12.89
N ALA A 103 -1.52 -11.47 -13.72
CA ALA A 103 -1.37 -11.67 -15.16
C ALA A 103 -0.71 -10.44 -15.82
N ASP A 104 -0.99 -9.23 -15.31
CA ASP A 104 -0.41 -7.98 -15.81
C ASP A 104 1.10 -7.92 -15.59
N GLU A 105 1.58 -8.28 -14.39
CA GLU A 105 3.01 -8.33 -14.08
C GLU A 105 3.73 -9.39 -14.93
N LYS A 106 3.13 -10.58 -15.08
CA LYS A 106 3.65 -11.62 -15.99
C LYS A 106 3.76 -11.11 -17.43
N ASN A 107 2.70 -10.48 -17.93
CA ASN A 107 2.62 -9.98 -19.30
C ASN A 107 3.59 -8.81 -19.54
N ALA A 108 3.78 -7.91 -18.58
CA ALA A 108 4.79 -6.86 -18.64
C ALA A 108 6.21 -7.43 -18.70
N PHE A 109 6.50 -8.39 -17.82
CA PHE A 109 7.80 -9.04 -17.74
C PHE A 109 8.17 -9.81 -19.02
N ILE A 110 7.25 -10.62 -19.56
CA ILE A 110 7.46 -11.33 -20.83
C ILE A 110 7.68 -10.37 -22.00
N ARG A 111 6.93 -9.26 -22.05
CA ARG A 111 7.13 -8.20 -23.07
C ARG A 111 8.50 -7.55 -22.97
N CYS A 112 8.98 -7.28 -21.74
CA CYS A 112 10.32 -6.75 -21.53
C CYS A 112 11.39 -7.71 -22.07
N LEU A 113 11.30 -9.00 -21.71
CA LEU A 113 12.22 -10.03 -22.21
C LEU A 113 12.22 -10.12 -23.74
N TRP A 114 11.04 -10.06 -24.38
CA TRP A 114 10.94 -10.10 -25.83
C TRP A 114 11.61 -8.90 -26.51
N LYS A 115 11.38 -7.68 -25.99
CA LYS A 115 12.02 -6.46 -26.49
C LYS A 115 13.55 -6.54 -26.39
N LEU A 116 14.05 -7.04 -25.27
CA LEU A 116 15.49 -7.19 -25.05
C LEU A 116 16.09 -8.27 -25.96
N ASN A 117 15.38 -9.37 -26.17
CA ASN A 117 15.82 -10.45 -27.08
C ASN A 117 16.06 -9.94 -28.50
N ARG A 118 15.10 -9.18 -29.03
CA ARG A 118 15.17 -8.64 -30.38
C ARG A 118 16.21 -7.54 -30.53
N ARG A 119 16.39 -6.71 -29.50
CA ARG A 119 17.27 -5.54 -29.55
C ARG A 119 18.74 -5.87 -29.28
N TYR A 120 19.02 -6.85 -28.41
CA TYR A 120 20.37 -7.08 -27.88
C TYR A 120 20.85 -8.53 -27.96
N LEU A 121 19.95 -9.51 -28.18
CA LEU A 121 20.30 -10.94 -28.19
C LEU A 121 20.09 -11.60 -29.56
N SER A 122 19.94 -10.80 -30.62
CA SER A 122 19.78 -11.27 -32.01
C SER A 122 18.67 -12.33 -32.17
N SER A 123 17.60 -12.22 -31.37
CA SER A 123 16.48 -13.17 -31.36
C SER A 123 16.85 -14.61 -30.98
N SER A 124 17.85 -14.82 -30.11
CA SER A 124 18.28 -16.15 -29.66
C SER A 124 17.27 -16.90 -28.78
N ILE A 125 16.40 -16.18 -28.07
CA ILE A 125 15.39 -16.76 -27.17
C ILE A 125 14.11 -17.12 -27.96
N ALA A 126 13.65 -18.35 -27.81
CA ALA A 126 12.36 -18.81 -28.35
C ALA A 126 11.20 -18.52 -27.37
N PHE A 127 10.10 -17.99 -27.88
CA PHE A 127 8.90 -17.64 -27.09
C PHE A 127 7.74 -18.56 -27.51
N VAL A 128 7.21 -19.35 -26.56
CA VAL A 128 6.20 -20.39 -26.82
C VAL A 128 4.97 -20.18 -25.92
N SER A 129 3.77 -20.50 -26.43
CA SER A 129 2.49 -20.34 -25.71
C SER A 129 2.21 -18.92 -25.20
N ILE A 130 2.57 -17.90 -25.98
CA ILE A 130 2.35 -16.48 -25.63
C ILE A 130 1.24 -15.94 -26.52
N PRO A 131 0.20 -15.28 -25.96
CA PRO A 131 -0.88 -14.71 -26.76
C PRO A 131 -0.35 -13.72 -27.80
N SER A 132 -0.81 -13.85 -29.05
CA SER A 132 -0.41 -12.96 -30.16
C SER A 132 -0.64 -11.49 -29.83
N CYS A 133 -1.73 -11.17 -29.12
CA CYS A 133 -2.07 -9.82 -28.67
C CYS A 133 -1.02 -9.15 -27.75
N LEU A 134 -0.21 -9.95 -27.04
CA LEU A 134 0.90 -9.44 -26.22
C LEU A 134 2.03 -8.85 -27.09
N LEU A 135 2.12 -9.32 -28.34
CA LEU A 135 3.15 -9.02 -29.32
C LEU A 135 2.65 -8.06 -30.42
N GLU A 136 1.33 -8.02 -30.63
CA GLU A 136 0.61 -7.37 -31.74
C GLU A 136 0.68 -5.84 -31.74
N GLY A 137 0.83 -5.21 -30.57
CA GLY A 137 1.02 -3.76 -30.45
C GLY A 137 2.29 -3.20 -31.11
N MET A 138 3.13 -4.05 -31.70
CA MET A 138 4.37 -3.66 -32.38
C MET A 138 4.60 -4.31 -33.76
N TYR A 139 3.78 -5.29 -34.19
CA TYR A 139 3.80 -5.75 -35.59
C TYR A 139 3.37 -4.63 -36.55
N GLY A 140 2.49 -3.72 -36.12
CA GLY A 140 2.08 -2.54 -36.89
C GLY A 140 3.18 -1.50 -37.09
N LEU A 141 4.12 -1.36 -36.14
CA LEU A 141 5.27 -0.45 -36.29
C LEU A 141 6.35 -1.04 -37.19
N MET A 142 6.49 -2.37 -37.20
CA MET A 142 7.49 -3.10 -38.00
C MET A 142 7.17 -3.09 -39.49
N LYS A 143 5.89 -3.18 -39.88
CA LYS A 143 5.49 -3.08 -41.30
C LYS A 143 5.91 -1.73 -41.92
N ARG A 144 5.79 -0.65 -41.13
CA ARG A 144 6.19 0.70 -41.55
C ARG A 144 7.71 0.88 -41.67
N THR A 145 8.50 0.14 -40.89
CA THR A 145 9.97 0.19 -40.93
C THR A 145 10.56 -0.71 -42.02
N GLU A 146 9.94 -1.84 -42.35
CA GLU A 146 10.37 -2.70 -43.46
C GLU A 146 10.04 -2.09 -44.83
N GLU A 147 8.88 -1.43 -44.97
CA GLU A 147 8.50 -0.70 -46.18
C GLU A 147 9.47 0.50 -46.43
N SER A 148 9.86 1.23 -45.37
CA SER A 148 10.82 2.33 -45.48
C SER A 148 12.28 1.89 -45.67
N LEU A 149 12.69 0.70 -45.21
CA LEU A 149 14.02 0.14 -45.49
C LEU A 149 14.13 -0.50 -46.88
N GLN A 150 13.02 -0.92 -47.50
CA GLN A 150 12.99 -1.39 -48.90
C GLN A 150 12.97 -0.25 -49.91
N GLU A 151 12.33 0.88 -49.61
CA GLU A 151 12.39 2.08 -50.46
C GLU A 151 13.80 2.70 -50.49
N ILE A 152 14.49 2.77 -49.34
CA ILE A 152 15.88 3.26 -49.29
C ILE A 152 16.82 2.31 -50.05
N ARG A 153 16.59 1.00 -50.02
CA ARG A 153 17.41 0.01 -50.76
C ARG A 153 17.23 0.10 -52.28
N ASN A 154 16.10 0.61 -52.76
CA ASN A 154 15.81 0.77 -54.18
C ASN A 154 16.24 2.13 -54.74
N THR A 155 16.56 3.12 -53.90
CA THR A 155 16.99 4.47 -54.34
C THR A 155 18.45 4.80 -54.03
N SER A 156 19.17 3.97 -53.26
CA SER A 156 20.61 4.17 -53.01
C SER A 156 21.46 2.98 -53.49
N THR A 157 21.37 2.67 -54.79
CA THR A 157 22.33 1.78 -55.46
C THR A 157 22.97 2.44 -56.69
N GLU A 158 23.36 3.72 -56.61
CA GLU A 158 24.35 4.31 -57.54
C GLU A 158 25.15 5.43 -56.85
N ALA A 159 26.03 5.08 -55.90
CA ALA A 159 27.24 5.87 -55.59
C ALA A 159 28.10 5.10 -54.58
N GLY A 160 29.11 4.39 -55.09
CA GLY A 160 30.20 3.86 -54.26
C GLY A 160 30.30 2.34 -54.23
N ASP A 161 30.66 1.72 -55.35
CA ASP A 161 31.80 0.81 -55.37
C ASP A 161 32.21 0.53 -56.82
N GLN A 162 33.22 1.26 -57.29
CA GLN A 162 33.92 0.95 -58.54
C GLN A 162 34.82 -0.27 -58.30
N ALA A 163 34.31 -1.46 -58.57
CA ALA A 163 35.09 -2.57 -59.13
C ALA A 163 34.17 -3.77 -59.36
N LYS A 164 34.04 -4.18 -60.63
CA LYS A 164 33.33 -5.37 -61.15
C LYS A 164 31.87 -5.13 -61.54
N HIS A 165 31.63 -4.46 -62.66
CA HIS A 165 30.61 -4.87 -63.64
C HIS A 165 30.94 -4.22 -65.00
N SER A 166 31.89 -4.82 -65.72
CA SER A 166 31.88 -4.78 -67.20
C SER A 166 31.19 -6.07 -67.66
N ALA A 167 29.88 -6.17 -67.43
CA ALA A 167 29.06 -7.16 -68.09
C ALA A 167 28.47 -6.48 -69.32
N TYR A 168 28.93 -6.90 -70.49
CA TYR A 168 28.36 -6.49 -71.77
C TYR A 168 26.87 -6.83 -71.76
N GLN A 169 26.00 -5.82 -71.90
CA GLN A 169 24.55 -6.02 -72.05
C GLN A 169 24.30 -6.37 -73.53
N GLU A 170 23.94 -7.62 -73.82
CA GLU A 170 23.53 -8.02 -75.17
C GLU A 170 22.24 -7.29 -75.57
N MET A 171 22.24 -6.78 -76.80
CA MET A 171 21.12 -6.05 -77.42
C MET A 171 19.86 -6.91 -77.40
N THR A 172 18.73 -6.35 -76.97
CA THR A 172 17.50 -7.12 -76.80
C THR A 172 17.00 -7.65 -78.16
N PRO A 173 16.27 -8.79 -78.18
CA PRO A 173 15.70 -9.35 -79.42
C PRO A 173 14.75 -8.38 -80.14
N LYS A 174 14.23 -7.36 -79.42
CA LYS A 174 13.40 -6.30 -79.97
C LYS A 174 14.24 -5.20 -80.61
N GLU A 175 15.29 -4.74 -79.95
CA GLU A 175 16.24 -3.77 -80.50
C GLU A 175 16.96 -4.32 -81.74
N THR A 176 17.33 -5.60 -81.74
CA THR A 176 17.92 -6.26 -82.92
C THR A 176 16.93 -6.38 -84.07
N ALA A 177 15.65 -6.68 -83.81
CA ALA A 177 14.60 -6.69 -84.82
C ALA A 177 14.32 -5.29 -85.39
N ASP A 178 14.32 -4.27 -84.54
CA ASP A 178 14.15 -2.87 -84.94
C ASP A 178 15.36 -2.37 -85.75
N MET A 179 16.58 -2.76 -85.38
CA MET A 179 17.78 -2.49 -86.17
C MET A 179 17.77 -3.20 -87.53
N LEU A 180 17.32 -4.45 -87.60
CA LEU A 180 17.20 -5.19 -88.86
C LEU A 180 16.16 -4.54 -89.80
N LYS A 181 15.02 -4.13 -89.24
CA LYS A 181 13.97 -3.43 -89.98
C LYS A 181 14.45 -2.08 -90.51
N LEU A 182 15.21 -1.36 -89.69
CA LEU A 182 15.85 -0.10 -90.07
C LEU A 182 16.82 -0.34 -91.25
N MET A 183 17.65 -1.39 -91.18
CA MET A 183 18.60 -1.73 -92.25
C MET A 183 17.90 -2.09 -93.57
N GLU A 184 16.76 -2.79 -93.53
CA GLU A 184 15.95 -3.13 -94.71
C GLU A 184 15.36 -1.88 -95.39
N GLU A 185 14.98 -0.87 -94.61
CA GLU A 185 14.42 0.40 -95.11
C GLU A 185 15.46 1.30 -95.79
N TYR A 186 16.75 1.13 -95.46
CA TYR A 186 17.86 1.89 -96.02
C TYR A 186 18.58 1.21 -97.19
N GLU A 187 18.35 -0.09 -97.43
CA GLU A 187 18.95 -0.88 -98.52
C GLU A 187 18.90 -0.22 -99.92
N PRO A 188 17.80 0.42 -100.37
CA PRO A 188 17.76 1.09 -101.67
C PRO A 188 18.54 2.44 -101.74
N ILE A 189 18.90 3.02 -100.59
CA ILE A 189 19.57 4.34 -100.48
C ILE A 189 21.10 4.17 -100.32
N VAL A 190 21.57 3.00 -99.88
CA VAL A 190 23.00 2.68 -99.71
C VAL A 190 23.79 2.80 -101.03
N ASN A 191 23.13 2.65 -102.18
CA ASN A 191 23.75 2.83 -103.50
C ASN A 191 24.13 4.29 -103.82
N ASN A 192 23.65 5.27 -103.04
CA ASN A 192 24.02 6.69 -103.12
C ASN A 192 24.41 7.21 -101.73
N SER A 193 25.70 7.08 -101.39
CA SER A 193 26.25 7.39 -100.07
C SER A 193 25.98 8.82 -99.59
N MET A 194 25.86 9.78 -100.52
CA MET A 194 25.61 11.18 -100.20
C MET A 194 24.15 11.41 -99.77
N ALA A 195 23.19 10.85 -100.50
CA ALA A 195 21.77 10.93 -100.15
C ALA A 195 21.44 10.17 -98.85
N PHE A 196 22.14 9.07 -98.58
CA PHE A 196 22.04 8.33 -97.32
C PHE A 196 22.54 9.16 -96.13
N ALA A 197 23.72 9.79 -96.25
CA ALA A 197 24.28 10.63 -95.20
C ALA A 197 23.41 11.87 -94.91
N GLU A 198 22.85 12.50 -95.94
CA GLU A 198 21.93 13.63 -95.78
C GLU A 198 20.64 13.23 -95.06
N LYS A 199 20.05 12.07 -95.41
CA LYS A 199 18.83 11.59 -94.75
C LYS A 199 19.09 11.22 -93.29
N LEU A 200 20.18 10.51 -93.02
CA LEU A 200 20.58 10.18 -91.65
C LEU A 200 20.87 11.45 -90.82
N SER A 201 21.53 12.44 -91.39
CA SER A 201 21.78 13.73 -90.74
C SER A 201 20.48 14.46 -90.40
N LYS A 202 19.48 14.40 -91.29
CA LYS A 202 18.19 15.04 -91.09
C LYS A 202 17.35 14.33 -90.03
N ASP A 203 17.35 13.00 -90.04
CA ASP A 203 16.63 12.19 -89.04
C ASP A 203 17.29 12.31 -87.66
N LEU A 204 18.62 12.37 -87.60
CA LEU A 204 19.37 12.62 -86.36
C LEU A 204 19.08 14.03 -85.81
N GLN A 205 18.98 15.04 -86.68
CA GLN A 205 18.61 16.40 -86.27
C GLN A 205 17.18 16.47 -85.69
N VAL A 206 16.22 15.77 -86.29
CA VAL A 206 14.85 15.69 -85.76
C VAL A 206 14.81 14.94 -84.43
N LEU A 207 15.60 13.88 -84.29
CA LEU A 207 15.71 13.12 -83.05
C LEU A 207 16.33 13.96 -81.93
N ASP A 208 17.39 14.72 -82.23
CA ASP A 208 18.04 15.62 -81.29
C ASP A 208 17.11 16.76 -80.85
N GLU A 209 16.29 17.29 -81.76
CA GLU A 209 15.27 18.30 -81.43
C GLU A 209 14.19 17.72 -80.51
N ALA A 210 13.68 16.52 -80.82
CA ALA A 210 12.69 15.83 -79.98
C ALA A 210 13.25 15.48 -78.60
N ASN A 211 14.51 15.05 -78.54
CA ASN A 211 15.19 14.70 -77.29
C ASN A 211 15.43 15.94 -76.42
N LEU A 212 15.91 17.04 -77.01
CA LEU A 212 16.03 18.33 -76.30
C LEU A 212 14.68 18.81 -75.76
N GLN A 213 13.62 18.76 -76.56
CA GLN A 213 12.29 19.16 -76.10
C GLN A 213 11.76 18.28 -74.97
N ALA A 214 11.96 16.96 -75.04
CA ALA A 214 11.59 16.03 -73.98
C ALA A 214 12.36 16.33 -72.68
N ILE A 215 13.69 16.51 -72.78
CA ILE A 215 14.53 16.87 -71.63
C ILE A 215 14.08 18.20 -71.01
N ILE A 216 13.89 19.25 -71.82
CA ILE A 216 13.44 20.57 -71.35
C ILE A 216 12.05 20.50 -70.70
N SER A 217 11.13 19.71 -71.25
CA SER A 217 9.80 19.52 -70.67
C SER A 217 9.85 18.77 -69.34
N SER A 218 10.71 17.75 -69.24
CA SER A 218 10.91 17.00 -68.00
C SER A 218 11.57 17.84 -66.91
N GLU A 219 12.54 18.68 -67.26
CA GLU A 219 13.22 19.60 -66.33
C GLU A 219 12.24 20.62 -65.74
N LYS A 220 11.35 21.18 -66.57
CA LYS A 220 10.26 22.07 -66.12
C LYS A 220 9.27 21.38 -65.18
N GLN A 221 8.95 20.12 -65.44
CA GLN A 221 8.07 19.35 -64.55
C GLN A 221 8.75 19.04 -63.21
N VAL A 222 10.05 18.68 -63.23
CA VAL A 222 10.83 18.42 -62.01
C VAL A 222 10.97 19.68 -61.16
N THR A 223 11.20 20.86 -61.78
CA THR A 223 11.25 22.13 -61.04
C THR A 223 9.91 22.50 -60.41
N LEU A 224 8.80 22.24 -61.09
CA LEU A 224 7.46 22.48 -60.54
C LEU A 224 7.13 21.52 -59.39
N LEU A 225 7.57 20.25 -59.50
CA LEU A 225 7.45 19.28 -58.42
C LEU A 225 8.31 19.68 -57.20
N MET A 226 9.55 20.13 -57.41
CA MET A 226 10.39 20.66 -56.33
C MET A 226 9.70 21.83 -55.61
N GLY A 227 9.16 22.80 -56.36
CA GLY A 227 8.44 23.92 -55.74
C GLY A 227 7.21 23.49 -54.94
N SER A 228 6.49 22.46 -55.41
CA SER A 228 5.35 21.90 -54.67
C SER A 228 5.79 21.18 -53.39
N ILE A 229 6.96 20.54 -53.40
CA ILE A 229 7.56 19.90 -52.21
C ILE A 229 8.01 20.97 -51.21
N ASP A 230 8.62 22.06 -51.67
CA ASP A 230 9.03 23.17 -50.81
C ASP A 230 7.81 23.83 -50.13
N GLU A 231 6.72 24.03 -50.87
CA GLU A 231 5.46 24.55 -50.32
C GLU A 231 4.84 23.58 -49.31
N ALA A 232 4.87 22.28 -49.59
CA ALA A 232 4.43 21.25 -48.63
C ALA A 232 5.31 21.21 -47.38
N LEU A 233 6.63 21.39 -47.52
CA LEU A 233 7.57 21.46 -46.40
C LEU A 233 7.28 22.70 -45.53
N GLU A 234 6.96 23.83 -46.14
CA GLU A 234 6.62 25.05 -45.42
C GLU A 234 5.29 24.90 -44.65
N GLU A 235 4.28 24.27 -45.23
CA GLU A 235 3.03 23.94 -44.53
C GLU A 235 3.25 22.95 -43.38
N VAL A 236 4.11 21.95 -43.55
CA VAL A 236 4.48 21.04 -42.44
C VAL A 236 5.18 21.80 -41.31
N ALA A 237 6.06 22.74 -41.62
CA ALA A 237 6.71 23.57 -40.62
C ALA A 237 5.70 24.42 -39.81
N LYS A 238 4.68 24.98 -40.47
CA LYS A 238 3.57 25.69 -39.78
C LYS A 238 2.79 24.75 -38.86
N VAL A 239 2.51 23.53 -39.30
CA VAL A 239 1.84 22.53 -38.46
C VAL A 239 2.70 22.17 -37.24
N GLU A 240 4.00 21.98 -37.42
CA GLU A 240 4.93 21.73 -36.30
C GLU A 240 4.94 22.87 -35.29
N GLU A 241 4.96 24.13 -35.75
CA GLU A 241 4.88 25.29 -34.87
C GLU A 241 3.56 25.33 -34.08
N THR A 242 2.43 25.08 -34.74
CA THR A 242 1.13 25.02 -34.04
C THR A 242 1.08 23.88 -33.02
N LEU A 243 1.62 22.71 -33.34
CA LEU A 243 1.72 21.57 -32.42
C LEU A 243 2.63 21.87 -31.23
N GLN A 244 3.70 22.63 -31.44
CA GLN A 244 4.59 23.08 -30.37
C GLN A 244 3.84 23.97 -29.38
N VAL A 245 3.06 24.94 -29.85
CA VAL A 245 2.22 25.80 -28.99
C VAL A 245 1.21 24.99 -28.20
N TYR A 246 0.54 24.00 -28.83
CA TYR A 246 -0.38 23.13 -28.11
C TYR A 246 0.32 22.27 -27.04
N ASN A 247 1.52 21.76 -27.32
CA ASN A 247 2.30 21.00 -26.35
C ASN A 247 2.69 21.86 -25.14
N GLU A 248 3.09 23.11 -25.36
CA GLU A 248 3.43 24.04 -24.28
C GLU A 248 2.21 24.36 -23.40
N LEU A 249 1.06 24.63 -24.02
CA LEU A 249 -0.19 24.84 -23.29
C LEU A 249 -0.59 23.59 -22.49
N LEU A 250 -0.50 22.41 -23.09
CA LEU A 250 -0.82 21.15 -22.42
C LEU A 250 0.15 20.89 -21.26
N GLY A 251 1.43 21.25 -21.43
CA GLY A 251 2.44 21.20 -20.37
C GLY A 251 2.09 22.10 -19.19
N SER A 252 1.66 23.34 -19.47
CA SER A 252 1.21 24.29 -18.44
C SER A 252 -0.03 23.79 -17.69
N VAL A 253 -1.06 23.33 -18.42
CA VAL A 253 -2.28 22.77 -17.82
C VAL A 253 -1.98 21.54 -16.97
N LYS A 254 -1.07 20.67 -17.43
CA LYS A 254 -0.62 19.52 -16.66
C LYS A 254 0.05 19.95 -15.35
N GLN A 255 0.94 20.94 -15.40
CA GLN A 255 1.61 21.45 -14.20
C GLN A 255 0.60 22.05 -13.20
N GLN A 256 -0.41 22.77 -13.69
CA GLN A 256 -1.51 23.29 -12.86
C GLN A 256 -2.33 22.14 -12.24
N MET A 257 -2.67 21.11 -13.03
CA MET A 257 -3.40 19.95 -12.55
C MET A 257 -2.61 19.18 -11.48
N ASP A 258 -1.30 19.01 -11.67
CA ASP A 258 -0.43 18.36 -10.69
C ASP A 258 -0.38 19.15 -9.38
N HIS A 259 -0.32 20.49 -9.46
CA HIS A 259 -0.38 21.35 -8.27
C HIS A 259 -1.72 21.23 -7.53
N ILE A 260 -2.84 21.26 -8.26
CA ILE A 260 -4.18 21.07 -7.70
C ILE A 260 -4.32 19.68 -7.06
N GLN A 261 -3.81 18.64 -7.72
CA GLN A 261 -3.85 17.27 -7.21
C GLN A 261 -3.06 17.13 -5.90
N GLN A 262 -1.89 17.76 -5.81
CA GLN A 262 -1.12 17.82 -4.56
C GLN A 262 -1.90 18.55 -3.46
N GLY A 263 -2.50 19.71 -3.77
CA GLY A 263 -3.34 20.46 -2.84
C GLY A 263 -4.54 19.64 -2.34
N ASN A 264 -5.25 18.96 -3.23
CA ASN A 264 -6.37 18.09 -2.88
C ASN A 264 -5.93 16.88 -2.05
N SER A 265 -4.75 16.30 -2.32
CA SER A 265 -4.21 15.22 -1.50
C SER A 265 -3.93 15.68 -0.07
N LEU A 266 -3.40 16.90 0.09
CA LEU A 266 -3.17 17.49 1.41
C LEU A 266 -4.50 17.78 2.11
N LEU A 267 -5.48 18.31 1.39
CA LEU A 267 -6.82 18.56 1.93
C LEU A 267 -7.48 17.26 2.43
N HIS A 268 -7.44 16.19 1.65
CA HIS A 268 -7.95 14.88 2.09
C HIS A 268 -7.22 14.32 3.31
N GLN A 269 -5.91 14.56 3.44
CA GLN A 269 -5.17 14.18 4.65
C GLN A 269 -5.60 15.01 5.85
N ILE A 270 -5.81 16.32 5.67
CA ILE A 270 -6.32 17.22 6.71
C ILE A 270 -7.71 16.76 7.16
N ASP A 271 -8.62 16.49 6.24
CA ASP A 271 -9.97 16.03 6.55
C ASP A 271 -9.96 14.68 7.29
N SER A 272 -9.16 13.71 6.83
CA SER A 272 -9.03 12.43 7.53
C SER A 272 -8.44 12.61 8.93
N ASN A 273 -7.50 13.53 9.10
CA ASN A 273 -6.93 13.83 10.41
C ASN A 273 -7.97 14.51 11.32
N HIS A 274 -8.77 15.43 10.79
CA HIS A 274 -9.87 16.07 11.53
C HIS A 274 -10.93 15.06 11.94
N GLU A 275 -11.32 14.13 11.08
CA GLU A 275 -12.26 13.07 11.43
C GLU A 275 -11.72 12.17 12.55
N LYS A 276 -10.46 11.73 12.45
CA LYS A 276 -9.82 10.92 13.48
C LYS A 276 -9.70 11.68 14.79
N LEU A 277 -9.28 12.95 14.74
CA LEU A 277 -9.17 13.80 15.91
C LEU A 277 -10.53 13.99 16.57
N MET A 278 -11.57 14.25 15.78
CA MET A 278 -12.94 14.37 16.29
C MET A 278 -13.40 13.07 16.93
N SER A 279 -13.18 11.92 16.29
CA SER A 279 -13.55 10.62 16.87
C SER A 279 -12.84 10.35 18.19
N GLU A 280 -11.59 10.79 18.32
CA GLU A 280 -10.79 10.61 19.53
C GLU A 280 -11.27 11.54 20.65
N ILE A 281 -11.55 12.80 20.33
CA ILE A 281 -12.11 13.76 21.29
C ILE A 281 -13.48 13.25 21.77
N LEU A 282 -14.35 12.79 20.86
CA LEU A 282 -15.65 12.23 21.23
C LEU A 282 -15.51 10.99 22.12
N PHE A 283 -14.54 10.11 21.82
CA PHE A 283 -14.23 8.96 22.68
C PHE A 283 -13.81 9.42 24.07
N LEU A 284 -12.87 10.35 24.19
CA LEU A 284 -12.38 10.84 25.48
C LEU A 284 -13.48 11.54 26.27
N THR A 285 -14.25 12.43 25.64
CA THR A 285 -15.35 13.15 26.30
C THR A 285 -16.47 12.20 26.71
N SER A 286 -16.84 11.20 25.90
CA SER A 286 -17.93 10.29 26.24
C SER A 286 -17.55 9.29 27.34
N ASN A 287 -16.29 8.87 27.40
CA ASN A 287 -15.84 7.83 28.33
C ASN A 287 -15.26 8.38 29.65
N LEU A 288 -14.74 9.62 29.64
CA LEU A 288 -14.17 10.28 30.82
C LEU A 288 -15.08 11.36 31.43
N ASP A 289 -16.35 11.43 31.02
CA ASP A 289 -17.32 12.30 31.66
C ASP A 289 -18.06 11.58 32.80
N LEU A 290 -18.04 12.22 33.98
CA LEU A 290 -18.78 11.79 35.15
C LEU A 290 -19.76 12.91 35.50
N SER A 291 -21.06 12.58 35.47
CA SER A 291 -22.10 13.57 35.71
C SER A 291 -21.91 14.30 37.04
N GLU A 292 -22.23 15.60 37.07
CA GLU A 292 -22.13 16.42 38.29
C GLU A 292 -22.90 15.82 39.48
N LYS A 293 -24.02 15.14 39.19
CA LYS A 293 -24.80 14.43 40.21
C LYS A 293 -23.99 13.30 40.85
N HIS A 294 -23.29 12.48 40.06
CA HIS A 294 -22.44 11.42 40.58
C HIS A 294 -21.24 11.98 41.36
N ARG A 295 -20.64 13.08 40.88
CA ARG A 295 -19.55 13.79 41.59
C ARG A 295 -19.98 14.24 42.98
N GLN A 296 -21.16 14.86 43.10
CA GLN A 296 -21.68 15.34 44.38
C GLN A 296 -22.04 14.20 45.34
N VAL A 297 -22.62 13.11 44.83
CA VAL A 297 -22.97 11.94 45.64
C VAL A 297 -21.71 11.29 46.21
N LEU A 298 -20.68 11.10 45.40
CA LEU A 298 -19.41 10.51 45.83
C LEU A 298 -18.64 11.42 46.79
N SER A 299 -18.66 12.74 46.58
CA SER A 299 -18.00 13.69 47.48
C SER A 299 -18.69 13.81 48.84
N ARG A 300 -20.02 13.65 48.91
CA ARG A 300 -20.77 13.73 50.17
C ARG A 300 -20.76 12.41 50.93
N GLY A 301 -20.72 11.27 50.23
CA GLY A 301 -20.60 9.94 50.84
C GLY A 301 -21.73 9.61 51.84
N ASP A 302 -22.96 10.12 51.62
CA ASP A 302 -24.05 9.96 52.57
C ASP A 302 -24.71 8.58 52.44
N LEU A 303 -24.54 7.76 53.48
CA LEU A 303 -24.98 6.37 53.55
C LEU A 303 -26.13 6.16 54.56
N SER A 304 -26.75 7.25 55.01
CA SER A 304 -27.75 7.26 56.10
C SER A 304 -29.13 6.72 55.70
N SER A 305 -29.41 6.57 54.41
CA SER A 305 -30.71 6.14 53.90
C SER A 305 -30.56 5.13 52.75
N PRO A 306 -31.40 4.08 52.68
CA PRO A 306 -31.32 3.07 51.62
C PRO A 306 -31.47 3.66 50.20
N SER A 307 -32.18 4.77 50.04
CA SER A 307 -32.26 5.48 48.75
C SER A 307 -30.94 6.14 48.36
N LYS A 308 -30.19 6.67 49.35
CA LYS A 308 -28.90 7.31 49.15
C LYS A 308 -27.81 6.28 48.91
N VAL A 309 -27.88 5.12 49.58
CA VAL A 309 -27.00 3.97 49.33
C VAL A 309 -27.11 3.51 47.88
N LYS A 310 -28.33 3.38 47.32
CA LYS A 310 -28.51 3.06 45.89
C LYS A 310 -27.91 4.11 44.94
N ALA A 311 -28.03 5.39 45.29
CA ALA A 311 -27.40 6.47 44.51
C ALA A 311 -25.86 6.42 44.58
N CYS A 312 -25.29 6.09 45.74
CA CYS A 312 -23.86 5.88 45.92
C CYS A 312 -23.35 4.66 45.14
N ILE A 313 -24.11 3.56 45.10
CA ILE A 313 -23.78 2.39 44.28
C ILE A 313 -23.72 2.76 42.79
N ALA A 314 -24.77 3.41 42.27
CA ALA A 314 -24.80 3.84 40.87
C ALA A 314 -23.66 4.82 40.53
N ALA A 315 -23.32 5.74 41.45
CA ALA A 315 -22.23 6.67 41.26
C ALA A 315 -20.85 5.99 41.32
N ALA A 316 -20.67 5.01 42.21
CA ALA A 316 -19.44 4.22 42.33
C ALA A 316 -19.22 3.32 41.10
N GLU A 317 -20.27 2.68 40.58
CA GLU A 317 -20.23 1.90 39.34
C GLU A 317 -19.89 2.79 38.13
N ALA A 318 -20.48 3.99 38.04
CA ALA A 318 -20.14 4.95 37.00
C ALA A 318 -18.67 5.40 37.09
N LEU A 319 -18.18 5.70 38.30
CA LEU A 319 -16.78 6.07 38.53
C LEU A 319 -15.83 4.94 38.12
N SER A 320 -16.11 3.70 38.51
CA SER A 320 -15.30 2.54 38.10
C SER A 320 -15.34 2.32 36.59
N SER A 321 -16.49 2.53 35.96
CA SER A 321 -16.63 2.42 34.51
C SER A 321 -15.71 3.42 33.81
N CYS A 322 -15.64 4.67 34.28
CA CYS A 322 -14.72 5.70 33.78
C CYS A 322 -13.24 5.39 34.07
N MET A 323 -12.91 4.86 35.25
CA MET A 323 -11.52 4.53 35.63
C MET A 323 -10.98 3.29 34.91
N ASN A 324 -11.85 2.35 34.52
CA ASN A 324 -11.48 1.11 33.83
C ASN A 324 -11.35 1.27 32.31
N VAL A 325 -11.63 2.45 31.75
CA VAL A 325 -11.43 2.74 30.33
C VAL A 325 -9.95 2.60 30.00
N GLN A 326 -9.62 1.88 28.93
CA GLN A 326 -8.23 1.70 28.49
C GLN A 326 -7.71 2.99 27.85
N ILE A 327 -7.17 3.87 28.68
CA ILE A 327 -6.54 5.11 28.25
C ILE A 327 -5.13 4.79 27.73
N GLN A 328 -4.84 5.13 26.47
CA GLN A 328 -3.50 5.01 25.89
C GLN A 328 -2.48 5.81 26.72
N PRO A 329 -1.24 5.32 26.91
CA PRO A 329 -0.24 5.98 27.75
C PRO A 329 0.09 7.41 27.28
N GLY A 330 -0.10 7.72 25.99
CA GLY A 330 0.07 9.06 25.43
C GLY A 330 -0.94 10.10 25.96
N TYR A 331 -2.17 9.68 26.29
CA TYR A 331 -3.22 10.60 26.76
C TYR A 331 -2.94 11.17 28.14
N ARG A 332 -2.12 10.50 28.97
CA ARG A 332 -1.72 11.03 30.28
C ARG A 332 -0.85 12.29 30.20
N LYS A 333 -0.33 12.63 29.02
CA LYS A 333 0.40 13.88 28.79
C LYS A 333 -0.53 15.08 28.59
N LEU A 334 -1.81 14.84 28.31
CA LEU A 334 -2.81 15.91 28.18
C LEU A 334 -3.23 16.36 29.58
N GLN A 335 -3.07 17.65 29.86
CA GLN A 335 -3.37 18.23 31.16
C GLN A 335 -4.82 17.96 31.61
N ALA A 336 -5.80 18.16 30.72
CA ALA A 336 -7.21 17.92 31.05
C ALA A 336 -7.50 16.48 31.48
N ILE A 337 -6.84 15.49 30.85
CA ILE A 337 -7.01 14.08 31.20
C ILE A 337 -6.30 13.77 32.53
N ALA A 338 -5.12 14.34 32.75
CA ALA A 338 -4.40 14.20 34.02
C ALA A 338 -5.23 14.77 35.19
N GLU A 339 -5.80 15.97 35.03
CA GLU A 339 -6.68 16.60 36.01
C GLU A 339 -7.93 15.75 36.27
N GLN A 340 -8.58 15.23 35.22
CA GLN A 340 -9.76 14.37 35.35
C GLN A 340 -9.45 13.07 36.10
N LEU A 341 -8.31 12.43 35.82
CA LEU A 341 -7.88 11.21 36.51
C LEU A 341 -7.53 11.47 37.99
N ILE A 342 -6.87 12.60 38.28
CA ILE A 342 -6.60 13.02 39.66
C ILE A 342 -7.92 13.27 40.40
N MET A 343 -8.90 13.89 39.75
CA MET A 343 -10.22 14.13 40.32
C MET A 343 -10.95 12.80 40.60
N PHE A 344 -10.92 11.84 39.67
CA PHE A 344 -11.48 10.50 39.90
C PHE A 344 -10.83 9.78 41.09
N GLU A 345 -9.50 9.81 41.20
CA GLU A 345 -8.81 9.21 42.35
C GLU A 345 -9.14 9.94 43.65
N THR A 346 -9.28 11.27 43.63
CA THR A 346 -9.65 12.05 44.82
C THR A 346 -11.08 11.72 45.28
N LEU A 347 -12.03 11.65 44.36
CA LEU A 347 -13.42 11.25 44.66
C LEU A 347 -13.48 9.83 45.19
N LYS A 348 -12.72 8.91 44.60
CA LYS A 348 -12.56 7.55 45.08
C LYS A 348 -12.08 7.55 46.53
N GLN A 349 -10.92 8.15 46.83
CA GLN A 349 -10.36 8.18 48.19
C GLN A 349 -11.30 8.81 49.23
N ASN A 350 -12.00 9.89 48.86
CA ASN A 350 -12.97 10.55 49.75
C ASN A 350 -14.17 9.64 50.07
N PHE A 351 -14.69 8.96 49.05
CA PHE A 351 -15.78 8.01 49.22
C PHE A 351 -15.34 6.77 50.02
N GLU A 352 -14.14 6.23 49.76
CA GLU A 352 -13.55 5.13 50.52
C GLU A 352 -13.46 5.46 52.02
N ASN A 353 -12.92 6.64 52.35
CA ASN A 353 -12.80 7.09 53.74
C ASN A 353 -14.18 7.28 54.39
N SER A 354 -15.12 7.92 53.69
CA SER A 354 -16.48 8.13 54.20
C SER A 354 -17.23 6.81 54.43
N PHE A 355 -17.08 5.86 53.51
CA PHE A 355 -17.66 4.52 53.63
C PHE A 355 -17.06 3.75 54.80
N ILE A 356 -15.73 3.74 54.95
CA ILE A 356 -15.05 3.09 56.07
C ILE A 356 -15.50 3.72 57.40
N SER A 357 -15.58 5.04 57.50
CA SER A 357 -16.06 5.73 58.70
C SER A 357 -17.51 5.40 59.03
N HIS A 358 -18.40 5.35 58.03
CA HIS A 358 -19.81 4.98 58.21
C HIS A 358 -19.96 3.53 58.71
N ILE A 359 -19.26 2.59 58.08
CA ILE A 359 -19.25 1.19 58.49
C ILE A 359 -18.66 1.04 59.90
N THR A 360 -17.59 1.77 60.23
CA THR A 360 -17.00 1.78 61.58
C THR A 360 -17.98 2.31 62.61
N SER A 361 -18.73 3.38 62.30
CA SER A 361 -19.78 3.93 63.17
C SER A 361 -20.92 2.93 63.38
N ILE A 362 -21.37 2.22 62.34
CA ILE A 362 -22.35 1.15 62.47
C ILE A 362 -21.83 0.06 63.42
N PHE A 363 -20.59 -0.40 63.26
CA PHE A 363 -19.99 -1.39 64.16
C PHE A 363 -19.81 -0.86 65.59
N GLU A 364 -19.50 0.42 65.76
CA GLU A 364 -19.40 1.05 67.08
C GLU A 364 -20.74 1.13 67.79
N LEU A 365 -21.80 1.49 67.08
CA LEU A 365 -23.19 1.53 67.56
C LEU A 365 -23.71 0.13 67.87
N GLN A 366 -23.46 -0.85 67.00
CA GLN A 366 -23.81 -2.25 67.22
C GLN A 366 -23.07 -2.85 68.42
N GLY A 367 -21.78 -2.52 68.60
CA GLY A 367 -20.98 -2.93 69.76
C GLY A 367 -21.33 -2.22 71.08
N ASN A 368 -22.02 -1.07 71.00
CA ASN A 368 -22.58 -0.35 72.15
C ASN A 368 -24.07 -0.67 72.39
N GLY A 369 -24.70 -1.40 71.48
CA GLY A 369 -26.08 -1.89 71.60
C GLY A 369 -26.20 -2.75 72.84
N GLN A 370 -27.06 -2.34 73.75
CA GLN A 370 -27.19 -2.96 75.06
C GLN A 370 -27.44 -4.46 74.93
N VAL A 371 -26.74 -5.24 75.77
CA VAL A 371 -27.23 -6.55 76.21
C VAL A 371 -28.71 -6.35 76.55
N PRO A 372 -29.65 -7.01 75.85
CA PRO A 372 -31.05 -6.84 76.17
C PRO A 372 -31.22 -7.12 77.65
N VAL A 373 -31.87 -6.22 78.39
CA VAL A 373 -32.16 -6.36 79.84
C VAL A 373 -32.82 -7.72 80.17
N ARG A 374 -33.31 -8.44 79.16
CA ARG A 374 -33.84 -9.80 79.22
C ARG A 374 -32.79 -10.93 79.34
N MET A 375 -31.50 -10.67 79.16
CA MET A 375 -30.41 -11.65 79.32
C MET A 375 -29.80 -11.68 80.74
N GLN A 376 -30.19 -10.78 81.64
CA GLN A 376 -29.75 -10.84 83.04
C GLN A 376 -30.52 -11.87 83.88
N LEU A 377 -31.69 -12.33 83.44
CA LEU A 377 -32.59 -13.17 84.25
C LEU A 377 -32.62 -14.66 83.87
N ALA A 378 -31.81 -15.11 82.90
CA ALA A 378 -31.74 -16.52 82.54
C ALA A 378 -30.28 -16.95 82.38
N CYS A 379 -29.78 -17.77 83.31
CA CYS A 379 -28.56 -18.55 83.19
C CYS A 379 -28.69 -19.59 82.06
N LYS A 380 -28.71 -19.13 80.81
CA LYS A 380 -28.58 -19.96 79.62
C LYS A 380 -27.84 -19.15 78.57
N LEU A 381 -26.58 -19.49 78.35
CA LEU A 381 -25.71 -18.98 77.29
C LEU A 381 -26.37 -19.27 75.94
N ILE A 382 -27.06 -18.28 75.37
CA ILE A 382 -27.49 -18.29 73.98
C ILE A 382 -26.74 -17.15 73.32
N SER A 383 -25.98 -17.46 72.26
CA SER A 383 -25.30 -16.46 71.44
C SER A 383 -26.31 -15.40 71.00
N PRO A 384 -25.97 -14.10 71.05
CA PRO A 384 -26.80 -13.05 70.47
C PRO A 384 -27.17 -13.45 69.03
N ASN A 385 -28.45 -13.38 68.67
CA ASN A 385 -28.88 -13.69 67.29
C ASN A 385 -28.30 -12.64 66.35
N HIS A 386 -27.38 -13.06 65.47
CA HIS A 386 -26.66 -12.16 64.56
C HIS A 386 -27.47 -11.79 63.30
N GLY A 387 -28.64 -12.42 63.07
CA GLY A 387 -29.52 -12.19 61.92
C GLY A 387 -29.84 -10.71 61.62
N PRO A 388 -30.38 -9.91 62.56
CA PRO A 388 -30.74 -8.52 62.29
C PRO A 388 -29.55 -7.64 61.94
N TYR A 389 -28.36 -7.94 62.48
CA TYR A 389 -27.13 -7.23 62.15
C TYR A 389 -26.60 -7.55 60.74
N HIS A 390 -26.86 -8.77 60.26
CA HIS A 390 -26.57 -9.16 58.88
C HIS A 390 -27.57 -8.51 57.90
N ASP A 391 -28.84 -8.41 58.27
CA ASP A 391 -29.87 -7.77 57.45
C ASP A 391 -29.59 -6.26 57.26
N ASP A 392 -29.06 -5.58 58.29
CA ASP A 392 -28.65 -4.16 58.23
C ASP A 392 -27.43 -3.91 57.32
N LEU A 393 -26.56 -4.92 57.13
CA LEU A 393 -25.35 -4.81 56.31
C LEU A 393 -25.56 -5.24 54.84
N LEU A 394 -26.62 -6.00 54.56
CA LEU A 394 -26.96 -6.51 53.22
C LEU A 394 -26.99 -5.43 52.11
N PRO A 395 -27.53 -4.20 52.34
CA PRO A 395 -27.59 -3.16 51.31
C PRO A 395 -26.21 -2.61 50.90
N TYR A 396 -25.19 -2.80 51.72
CA TYR A 396 -23.83 -2.29 51.47
C TYR A 396 -22.95 -3.30 50.70
N THR A 397 -23.39 -4.54 50.52
CA THR A 397 -22.67 -5.61 49.81
C THR A 397 -22.04 -5.18 48.47
N PRO A 398 -22.75 -4.45 47.56
CA PRO A 398 -22.17 -4.00 46.30
C PRO A 398 -21.03 -3.00 46.48
N LEU A 399 -21.09 -2.15 47.51
CA LEU A 399 -20.05 -1.16 47.83
C LEU A 399 -18.81 -1.83 48.44
N MET A 400 -18.99 -2.88 49.24
CA MET A 400 -17.85 -3.69 49.71
C MET A 400 -17.17 -4.44 48.55
N ALA A 401 -17.94 -4.97 47.59
CA ALA A 401 -17.38 -5.60 46.40
C ALA A 401 -16.64 -4.59 45.52
N TRP A 402 -17.17 -3.37 45.40
CA TRP A 402 -16.54 -2.25 44.72
C TRP A 402 -15.20 -1.87 45.37
N LEU A 403 -15.14 -1.71 46.69
CA LEU A 403 -13.89 -1.45 47.43
C LEU A 403 -12.83 -2.52 47.16
N LYS A 404 -13.23 -3.80 47.29
CA LYS A 404 -12.36 -4.95 47.05
C LYS A 404 -11.73 -4.96 45.66
N ASN A 405 -12.51 -4.62 44.65
CA ASN A 405 -12.05 -4.61 43.25
C ASN A 405 -11.18 -3.40 42.92
N THR A 406 -11.38 -2.28 43.63
CA THR A 406 -10.71 -1.01 43.32
C THR A 406 -9.44 -0.79 44.15
N CYS A 407 -9.25 -1.55 45.25
CA CYS A 407 -8.13 -1.40 46.20
C CYS A 407 -7.58 -2.73 46.77
N PRO A 408 -6.92 -3.59 45.96
CA PRO A 408 -6.42 -4.90 46.42
C PRO A 408 -5.36 -4.83 47.53
N TYR A 409 -4.59 -3.74 47.66
CA TYR A 409 -3.49 -3.63 48.62
C TYR A 409 -3.85 -2.97 49.97
N ARG A 410 -4.97 -2.24 50.05
CA ARG A 410 -5.38 -1.52 51.27
C ARG A 410 -6.35 -2.33 52.15
N ASP A 411 -7.04 -3.29 51.54
CA ASP A 411 -8.14 -4.03 52.16
C ASP A 411 -7.69 -5.18 53.08
N GLU A 412 -6.58 -5.87 52.76
CA GLU A 412 -6.12 -6.98 53.63
C GLU A 412 -5.69 -6.51 55.01
N MET A 413 -5.19 -5.28 55.14
CA MET A 413 -4.64 -4.79 56.41
C MET A 413 -5.59 -3.86 57.18
N LYS A 414 -6.49 -3.10 56.54
CA LYS A 414 -7.41 -2.19 57.26
C LYS A 414 -8.76 -2.81 57.55
N ILE A 415 -9.36 -3.55 56.61
CA ILE A 415 -10.67 -4.17 56.82
C ILE A 415 -10.53 -5.38 57.75
N SER A 416 -9.53 -6.23 57.54
CA SER A 416 -9.18 -7.31 58.48
C SER A 416 -8.88 -6.78 59.88
N LEU A 417 -8.09 -5.71 59.99
CA LEU A 417 -7.74 -5.11 61.28
C LEU A 417 -8.94 -4.42 61.93
N LEU A 418 -9.82 -3.73 61.19
CA LEU A 418 -11.07 -3.16 61.74
C LEU A 418 -12.03 -4.25 62.20
N PHE A 419 -12.23 -5.31 61.40
CA PHE A 419 -13.05 -6.46 61.78
C PHE A 419 -12.46 -7.22 62.97
N THR A 420 -11.15 -7.42 63.05
CA THR A 420 -10.55 -8.12 64.20
C THR A 420 -10.43 -7.22 65.42
N THR A 421 -9.92 -5.99 65.31
CA THR A 421 -9.77 -5.10 66.49
C THR A 421 -11.09 -4.61 67.04
N VAL A 422 -12.07 -4.17 66.24
CA VAL A 422 -13.35 -3.69 66.79
C VAL A 422 -14.13 -4.85 67.42
N PHE A 423 -14.12 -6.03 66.78
CA PHE A 423 -14.86 -7.20 67.27
C PHE A 423 -14.14 -7.89 68.45
N TYR A 424 -12.81 -8.08 68.42
CA TYR A 424 -12.06 -8.63 69.56
C TYR A 424 -11.93 -7.65 70.72
N VAL A 425 -11.60 -6.38 70.50
CA VAL A 425 -11.35 -5.42 71.61
C VAL A 425 -12.65 -5.11 72.36
N LYS A 426 -13.80 -5.00 71.68
CA LYS A 426 -15.09 -4.81 72.37
C LYS A 426 -15.67 -6.10 72.95
N SER A 427 -15.55 -7.25 72.28
CA SER A 427 -15.98 -8.53 72.86
C SER A 427 -15.14 -8.91 74.08
N PHE A 428 -13.83 -8.66 74.05
CA PHE A 428 -12.93 -8.86 75.20
C PHE A 428 -13.18 -7.83 76.29
N GLY A 429 -13.52 -6.57 75.95
CA GLY A 429 -13.93 -5.55 76.92
C GLY A 429 -15.26 -5.84 77.61
N LEU A 430 -16.25 -6.40 76.90
CA LEU A 430 -17.50 -6.91 77.46
C LEU A 430 -17.26 -8.13 78.35
N TRP A 431 -16.36 -9.03 77.95
CA TRP A 431 -15.94 -10.18 78.77
C TRP A 431 -15.16 -9.75 80.03
N LEU A 432 -14.27 -8.77 79.93
CA LEU A 432 -13.51 -8.22 81.07
C LEU A 432 -14.43 -7.46 82.03
N LYS A 433 -15.42 -6.70 81.53
CA LYS A 433 -16.45 -6.07 82.36
C LYS A 433 -17.34 -7.11 83.05
N ALA A 434 -17.73 -8.18 82.36
CA ALA A 434 -18.47 -9.29 82.95
C ALA A 434 -17.64 -10.02 84.02
N MET A 435 -16.34 -10.21 83.79
CA MET A 435 -15.43 -10.84 84.75
C MET A 435 -15.13 -9.94 85.96
N ILE A 436 -15.01 -8.62 85.77
CA ILE A 436 -14.86 -7.65 86.87
C ILE A 436 -16.15 -7.55 87.70
N CYS A 437 -17.33 -7.60 87.08
CA CYS A 437 -18.60 -7.71 87.81
C CYS A 437 -18.69 -9.02 88.62
N PHE A 438 -18.28 -10.15 88.04
CA PHE A 438 -18.24 -11.44 88.73
C PHE A 438 -17.27 -11.46 89.92
N LEU A 439 -16.11 -10.81 89.78
CA LEU A 439 -15.11 -10.68 90.86
C LEU A 439 -15.51 -9.69 91.96
N ASN A 440 -16.27 -8.63 91.63
CA ASN A 440 -16.79 -7.69 92.61
C ASN A 440 -18.00 -8.21 93.38
N ASP A 441 -18.86 -9.04 92.76
CA ASP A 441 -19.93 -9.78 93.48
C ASP A 441 -19.38 -10.88 94.40
N SER A 442 -18.12 -11.28 94.22
CA SER A 442 -17.48 -12.36 95.00
C SER A 442 -16.72 -11.89 96.26
N ARG A 443 -16.88 -10.63 96.70
CA ARG A 443 -16.39 -10.19 98.02
C ARG A 443 -17.52 -10.11 99.05
N ILE A 444 -17.54 -11.15 99.90
CA ILE A 444 -17.82 -11.18 101.36
C ILE A 444 -18.88 -12.24 101.70
N VAL A 445 -18.42 -13.41 102.21
CA VAL A 445 -18.68 -13.81 103.61
C VAL A 445 -17.42 -14.53 104.14
N ILE A 446 -16.59 -13.80 104.88
CA ILE A 446 -15.80 -14.38 105.99
C ILE A 446 -16.68 -14.19 107.23
N VAL A 447 -17.31 -15.26 107.71
CA VAL A 447 -17.76 -15.53 109.10
C VAL A 447 -18.02 -17.06 109.07
N THR A 448 -17.32 -17.94 109.76
CA THR A 448 -16.67 -17.95 111.08
C THR A 448 -15.28 -18.59 111.04
#